data_AF-A0A1E5R8C9-F1
#
_entry.id   AF-A0A1E5R8C9-F1
#
_cell.length_a   1.000
_cell.length_b   1.000
_cell.length_c   1.000
_cell.angle_alpha   90.00
_cell.angle_beta   90.00
_cell.angle_gamma   90.00
#
_symmetry.space_group_name_H-M   'P 1'
#
loop_
_entity.id
_entity.type
_entity.pdbx_description
1 polymer ?
#
loop_
_entity_poly.entity_id
_entity_poly.type
_entity_poly.pdbx_seq_one_letter_code
_entity_poly.pdbx_strand_id
1 'polypeptide(L)'
;MLSNITQLIKNKKLASQILNTKTIRLSSTANFESSINTEGLTEAEIKELREKSILRDIISEKPSSDECDPVLGLPNTPFINRLQNHLKDLNVLIGGYSIRDIENALLLQSIVKKDETEKKRILADEYSKKLLKESEDSAKIAEVIQSSQTIQKETKPESLELMTEEFIEKKNALVKILTVKNAGDHEKINTAIEFARKEFQENERDVSSPVLKAGTHTVRILFLAEHCKKNPSDKKKFKELNQLVQMRQRLLKNLKVTNPEGYFFAITKIGLTDEAVHKEFHLSDQYMQQFKFFGPETQTYKQTRSEKRLAFKHRLLFARYPEYVQQLQKEYKVEDLDFIPKRHNVK
;
A
#
# COMPACT_ATOMS: atom_id res chain seq x y z
N MET A 1 33.45 -35.31 3.14
CA MET A 1 32.42 -35.26 2.07
C MET A 1 31.14 -36.04 2.39
N LEU A 2 31.11 -36.93 3.41
CA LEU A 2 29.91 -37.72 3.76
C LEU A 2 29.08 -37.16 4.94
N SER A 3 29.52 -36.08 5.63
CA SER A 3 28.78 -35.49 6.76
C SER A 3 27.70 -34.47 6.36
N ASN A 4 27.64 -34.03 5.10
CA ASN A 4 26.69 -33.01 4.63
C ASN A 4 25.39 -33.59 4.05
N ILE A 5 25.33 -34.90 3.79
CA ILE A 5 24.13 -35.54 3.22
C ILE A 5 23.11 -35.85 4.32
N THR A 6 23.56 -36.13 5.55
CA THR A 6 22.68 -36.40 6.70
C THR A 6 21.95 -35.16 7.23
N GLN A 7 22.49 -33.95 7.02
CA GLN A 7 21.77 -32.70 7.34
C GLN A 7 20.67 -32.36 6.32
N LEU A 8 20.80 -32.79 5.05
CA LEU A 8 19.76 -32.53 4.04
C LEU A 8 18.53 -33.45 4.20
N ILE A 9 18.69 -34.63 4.77
CA ILE A 9 17.58 -35.58 4.97
C ILE A 9 16.74 -35.21 6.20
N LYS A 10 17.30 -34.53 7.21
CA LYS A 10 16.52 -34.05 8.38
C LYS A 10 15.60 -32.86 8.07
N ASN A 11 15.83 -32.12 6.98
CA ASN A 11 15.02 -30.96 6.61
C ASN A 11 13.85 -31.27 5.64
N LYS A 12 13.65 -32.52 5.22
CA LYS A 12 12.50 -32.91 4.37
C LYS A 12 11.21 -33.24 5.13
N LYS A 13 11.18 -33.08 6.46
CA LYS A 13 9.97 -33.29 7.30
C LYS A 13 9.18 -32.01 7.64
N LEU A 14 9.46 -30.89 7.00
CA LEU A 14 8.71 -29.62 7.14
C LEU A 14 7.70 -29.41 5.99
N ALA A 15 7.03 -30.49 5.57
CA ALA A 15 5.91 -30.41 4.64
C ALA A 15 4.58 -30.39 5.42
N SER A 16 3.87 -29.26 5.30
CA SER A 16 2.48 -29.04 5.69
C SER A 16 2.16 -28.88 7.19
N GLN A 17 2.56 -27.73 7.77
CA GLN A 17 1.74 -27.04 8.77
C GLN A 17 0.51 -26.39 8.09
N ILE A 18 -0.26 -27.20 7.35
CA ILE A 18 -1.68 -26.90 7.12
C ILE A 18 -2.40 -27.50 8.31
N LEU A 19 -2.19 -26.89 9.47
CA LEU A 19 -2.77 -27.27 10.74
C LEU A 19 -3.69 -26.13 11.16
N ASN A 20 -4.97 -26.32 10.91
CA ASN A 20 -5.99 -25.78 11.82
C ASN A 20 -7.19 -26.73 11.92
N THR A 21 -7.57 -27.44 10.86
CA THR A 21 -8.72 -28.39 10.96
C THR A 21 -8.36 -29.77 11.53
N LYS A 22 -7.09 -30.20 11.43
CA LYS A 22 -6.60 -31.48 11.99
C LYS A 22 -6.24 -31.37 13.47
N THR A 23 -5.76 -30.22 13.92
CA THR A 23 -5.38 -29.95 15.31
C THR A 23 -6.59 -29.95 16.23
N ILE A 24 -7.71 -29.33 15.80
CA ILE A 24 -8.98 -29.31 16.55
C ILE A 24 -9.46 -30.73 16.89
N ARG A 25 -9.27 -31.72 16.01
CA ARG A 25 -9.71 -33.11 16.26
C ARG A 25 -8.90 -33.86 17.32
N LEU A 26 -7.64 -33.49 17.57
CA LEU A 26 -6.77 -34.23 18.48
C LEU A 26 -6.62 -33.52 19.83
N SER A 27 -6.69 -32.19 19.87
CA SER A 27 -6.66 -31.44 21.13
C SER A 27 -8.03 -31.39 21.84
N SER A 28 -9.13 -31.23 21.11
CA SER A 28 -10.46 -31.11 21.76
C SER A 28 -10.91 -32.42 22.41
N THR A 29 -10.69 -33.58 21.78
CA THR A 29 -11.10 -34.87 22.39
C THR A 29 -10.20 -35.27 23.56
N ALA A 30 -8.90 -34.98 23.50
CA ALA A 30 -7.95 -35.35 24.54
C ALA A 30 -8.02 -34.42 25.78
N ASN A 31 -8.29 -33.12 25.58
CA ASN A 31 -8.38 -32.15 26.68
C ASN A 31 -9.79 -32.07 27.33
N PHE A 32 -10.82 -32.57 26.65
CA PHE A 32 -12.18 -32.61 27.21
C PHE A 32 -12.35 -33.74 28.23
N GLU A 33 -11.64 -34.86 28.07
CA GLU A 33 -11.72 -35.99 29.00
C GLU A 33 -11.05 -35.70 30.36
N SER A 34 -10.17 -34.71 30.44
CA SER A 34 -9.44 -34.37 31.68
C SER A 34 -10.10 -33.27 32.53
N SER A 35 -11.11 -32.58 32.03
CA SER A 35 -11.65 -31.35 32.66
C SER A 35 -13.09 -31.47 33.19
N ILE A 36 -13.80 -32.55 32.86
CA ILE A 36 -15.18 -32.75 33.32
C ILE A 36 -15.20 -33.88 34.32
N ASN A 37 -15.71 -33.59 35.52
CA ASN A 37 -16.10 -34.62 36.48
C ASN A 37 -17.22 -35.46 35.86
N THR A 38 -16.87 -36.61 35.27
CA THR A 38 -17.80 -37.54 34.62
C THR A 38 -18.52 -38.44 35.62
N GLU A 39 -18.20 -38.32 36.91
CA GLU A 39 -18.83 -39.10 37.98
C GLU A 39 -20.34 -38.82 38.04
N GLY A 40 -21.13 -39.83 37.72
CA GLY A 40 -22.60 -39.80 37.81
C GLY A 40 -23.35 -39.35 36.55
N LEU A 41 -22.66 -38.99 35.46
CA LEU A 41 -23.28 -38.64 34.18
C LEU A 41 -23.49 -39.87 33.29
N THR A 42 -24.61 -39.90 32.59
CA THR A 42 -24.88 -40.92 31.56
C THR A 42 -24.03 -40.68 30.30
N GLU A 43 -23.78 -41.73 29.52
CA GLU A 43 -23.02 -41.61 28.26
C GLU A 43 -23.64 -40.60 27.28
N ALA A 44 -24.97 -40.47 27.30
CA ALA A 44 -25.70 -39.53 26.45
C ALA A 44 -25.41 -38.07 26.83
N GLU A 45 -25.39 -37.76 28.13
CA GLU A 45 -25.09 -36.41 28.64
C GLU A 45 -23.63 -36.03 28.35
N ILE A 46 -22.69 -36.97 28.53
CA ILE A 46 -21.27 -36.75 28.20
C ILE A 46 -21.13 -36.43 26.70
N LYS A 47 -21.83 -37.17 25.83
CA LYS A 47 -21.81 -36.93 24.38
C LYS A 47 -22.41 -35.57 24.03
N GLU A 48 -23.51 -35.19 24.65
CA GLU A 48 -24.13 -33.88 24.45
C GLU A 48 -23.17 -32.75 24.86
N LEU A 49 -22.51 -32.86 26.02
CA LEU A 49 -21.52 -31.89 26.49
C LEU A 49 -20.34 -31.77 25.51
N ARG A 50 -19.83 -32.89 24.98
CA ARG A 50 -18.79 -32.89 23.93
C ARG A 50 -19.24 -32.13 22.69
N GLU A 51 -20.44 -32.43 22.21
CA GLU A 51 -21.02 -31.79 21.02
C GLU A 51 -21.23 -30.28 21.24
N LYS A 52 -21.69 -29.87 22.42
CA LYS A 52 -21.83 -28.45 22.80
C LYS A 52 -20.48 -27.73 22.93
N SER A 53 -19.44 -28.40 23.43
CA SER A 53 -18.08 -27.85 23.47
C SER A 53 -17.55 -27.62 22.06
N ILE A 54 -17.71 -28.61 21.18
CA ILE A 54 -17.31 -28.49 19.77
C ILE A 54 -18.04 -27.31 19.10
N LEU A 55 -19.34 -27.13 19.37
CA LEU A 55 -20.10 -25.99 18.85
C LEU A 55 -19.59 -24.64 19.39
N ARG A 56 -19.24 -24.57 20.67
CA ARG A 56 -18.63 -23.38 21.28
C ARG A 56 -17.31 -23.07 20.60
N ASP A 57 -16.42 -24.04 20.46
CA ASP A 57 -15.12 -23.87 19.80
C ASP A 57 -15.31 -23.37 18.37
N ILE A 58 -16.17 -24.01 17.57
CA ILE A 58 -16.45 -23.61 16.19
C ILE A 58 -16.97 -22.17 16.10
N ILE A 59 -17.90 -21.77 16.97
CA ILE A 59 -18.46 -20.41 16.94
C ILE A 59 -17.42 -19.39 17.42
N SER A 60 -16.64 -19.72 18.47
CA SER A 60 -15.60 -18.84 19.01
C SER A 60 -14.42 -18.64 18.05
N GLU A 61 -14.10 -19.64 17.22
CA GLU A 61 -13.06 -19.55 16.20
C GLU A 61 -13.51 -18.80 14.94
N LYS A 62 -14.82 -18.53 14.80
CA LYS A 62 -15.27 -17.77 13.64
C LYS A 62 -14.72 -16.36 13.70
N PRO A 63 -14.29 -15.83 12.55
CA PRO A 63 -13.84 -14.45 12.50
C PRO A 63 -14.99 -13.55 12.93
N SER A 64 -14.72 -12.73 13.94
CA SER A 64 -15.62 -11.65 14.34
C SER A 64 -15.77 -10.66 13.18
N SER A 65 -16.78 -9.79 13.25
CA SER A 65 -16.91 -8.64 12.35
C SER A 65 -15.65 -7.78 12.27
N ASP A 66 -14.78 -7.89 13.27
CA ASP A 66 -13.58 -7.09 13.45
C ASP A 66 -12.34 -7.79 12.87
N GLU A 67 -12.51 -8.89 12.12
CA GLU A 67 -11.38 -9.56 11.48
C GLU A 67 -10.73 -8.63 10.45
N CYS A 68 -9.50 -8.25 10.76
CA CYS A 68 -8.68 -7.40 9.92
C CYS A 68 -7.96 -8.23 8.85
N ASP A 69 -8.03 -7.80 7.60
CA ASP A 69 -7.25 -8.40 6.51
C ASP A 69 -5.74 -8.17 6.76
N PRO A 70 -4.90 -9.21 6.85
CA PRO A 70 -3.46 -9.06 7.03
C PRO A 70 -2.73 -8.39 5.85
N VAL A 71 -3.34 -8.34 4.66
CA VAL A 71 -2.78 -7.69 3.47
C VAL A 71 -3.21 -6.23 3.41
N LEU A 72 -4.52 -5.96 3.35
CA LEU A 72 -5.07 -4.62 3.11
C LEU A 72 -5.43 -3.85 4.39
N GLY A 73 -5.51 -4.53 5.53
CA GLY A 73 -5.94 -3.92 6.79
C GLY A 73 -7.45 -3.79 6.91
N LEU A 74 -7.87 -2.93 7.83
CA LEU A 74 -9.26 -2.53 8.00
C LEU A 74 -9.74 -1.71 6.79
N PRO A 75 -11.04 -1.77 6.45
CA PRO A 75 -11.59 -0.85 5.47
C PRO A 75 -11.53 0.60 6.00
N ASN A 76 -11.35 1.56 5.09
CA ASN A 76 -11.45 3.01 5.37
C ASN A 76 -10.47 3.56 6.42
N THR A 77 -9.20 3.15 6.40
CA THR A 77 -8.22 3.70 7.33
C THR A 77 -7.90 5.17 6.97
N PRO A 78 -7.80 6.09 7.95
CA PRO A 78 -7.58 7.50 7.67
C PRO A 78 -6.32 7.76 6.85
N PHE A 79 -5.24 7.00 7.10
CA PHE A 79 -3.99 7.10 6.34
C PHE A 79 -4.18 6.71 4.87
N ILE A 80 -4.81 5.57 4.58
CA ILE A 80 -5.02 5.11 3.20
C ILE A 80 -5.94 6.09 2.46
N ASN A 81 -6.98 6.60 3.11
CA ASN A 81 -7.86 7.61 2.52
C ASN A 81 -7.13 8.91 2.19
N ARG A 82 -6.29 9.42 3.12
CA ARG A 82 -5.46 10.60 2.85
C ARG A 82 -4.47 10.35 1.72
N LEU A 83 -3.84 9.18 1.68
CA LEU A 83 -2.92 8.79 0.61
C LEU A 83 -3.64 8.76 -0.76
N GLN A 84 -4.81 8.13 -0.83
CA GLN A 84 -5.59 8.08 -2.07
C GLN A 84 -6.06 9.46 -2.52
N ASN A 85 -6.43 10.34 -1.59
CA ASN A 85 -6.78 11.72 -1.90
C ASN A 85 -5.56 12.49 -2.41
N HIS A 86 -4.41 12.35 -1.74
CA HIS A 86 -3.15 12.94 -2.17
C HIS A 86 -2.75 12.56 -3.59
N LEU A 87 -2.95 11.29 -3.99
CA LEU A 87 -2.67 10.84 -5.36
C LEU A 87 -3.70 11.33 -6.40
N LYS A 88 -4.91 11.72 -5.96
CA LYS A 88 -5.97 12.28 -6.82
C LYS A 88 -5.88 13.80 -6.95
N ASP A 89 -5.14 14.46 -6.06
CA ASP A 89 -4.98 15.91 -6.07
C ASP A 89 -4.21 16.38 -7.32
N LEU A 90 -4.71 17.45 -7.96
CA LEU A 90 -4.11 18.01 -9.18
C LEU A 90 -2.83 18.81 -8.89
N ASN A 91 -2.64 19.24 -7.64
CA ASN A 91 -1.50 20.07 -7.23
C ASN A 91 -0.28 19.25 -6.85
N VAL A 92 -0.40 17.91 -6.80
CA VAL A 92 0.71 17.03 -6.46
C VAL A 92 1.45 16.68 -7.74
N LEU A 93 2.74 16.99 -7.73
CA LEU A 93 3.65 16.78 -8.84
C LEU A 93 4.60 15.62 -8.54
N ILE A 94 5.02 14.95 -9.60
CA ILE A 94 5.99 13.85 -9.55
C ILE A 94 7.37 14.40 -9.15
N GLY A 95 8.19 13.59 -8.47
CA GLY A 95 9.59 13.93 -8.18
C GLY A 95 9.78 14.92 -7.03
N GLY A 96 8.74 15.14 -6.23
CA GLY A 96 8.82 16.00 -5.05
C GLY A 96 8.86 17.50 -5.36
N TYR A 97 8.66 17.90 -6.62
CA TYR A 97 8.61 19.31 -7.00
C TYR A 97 7.35 19.99 -6.46
N SER A 98 7.50 21.22 -6.02
CA SER A 98 6.37 22.12 -5.77
C SER A 98 6.09 22.99 -6.99
N ILE A 99 4.87 23.52 -7.09
CA ILE A 99 4.53 24.49 -8.14
C ILE A 99 5.45 25.71 -8.08
N ARG A 100 5.89 26.10 -6.87
CA ARG A 100 6.85 27.20 -6.65
C ARG A 100 8.21 26.88 -7.26
N ASP A 101 8.66 25.63 -7.20
CA ASP A 101 9.94 25.23 -7.80
C ASP A 101 9.90 25.37 -9.34
N ILE A 102 8.77 25.04 -9.96
CA ILE A 102 8.56 25.24 -11.40
C ILE A 102 8.56 26.74 -11.74
N GLU A 103 7.85 27.55 -10.96
CA GLU A 103 7.82 29.01 -11.15
C GLU A 103 9.22 29.62 -11.03
N ASN A 104 9.96 29.25 -10.00
CA ASN A 104 11.33 29.70 -9.77
C ASN A 104 12.25 29.24 -10.92
N ALA A 105 12.11 28.00 -11.40
CA ALA A 105 12.90 27.50 -12.52
C ALA A 105 12.60 28.26 -13.83
N LEU A 106 11.33 28.57 -14.11
CA LEU A 106 10.94 29.35 -15.27
C LEU A 106 11.41 30.81 -15.17
N LEU A 107 11.36 31.40 -13.98
CA LEU A 107 11.87 32.75 -13.72
C LEU A 107 13.38 32.79 -13.97
N LEU A 108 14.14 31.85 -13.41
CA LEU A 108 15.58 31.74 -13.63
C LEU A 108 15.91 31.54 -15.11
N GLN A 109 15.15 30.71 -15.82
CA GLN A 109 15.31 30.54 -17.27
C GLN A 109 15.11 31.87 -18.03
N SER A 110 14.13 32.69 -17.63
CA SER A 110 13.87 33.99 -18.25
C SER A 110 15.01 34.99 -18.00
N ILE A 111 15.61 34.98 -16.81
CA ILE A 111 16.75 35.83 -16.44
C ILE A 111 17.97 35.44 -17.29
N VAL A 112 18.31 34.14 -17.32
CA VAL A 112 19.46 33.64 -18.10
C VAL A 112 19.31 33.98 -19.59
N LYS A 113 18.11 33.85 -20.16
CA LYS A 113 17.85 34.24 -21.56
C LYS A 113 18.06 35.73 -21.80
N LYS A 114 17.64 36.59 -20.87
CA LYS A 114 17.88 38.05 -20.97
C LYS A 114 19.38 38.35 -20.96
N ASP A 115 20.11 37.79 -20.01
CA ASP A 115 21.57 37.97 -19.90
C ASP A 115 22.30 37.48 -21.16
N GLU A 116 21.88 36.35 -21.73
CA GLU A 116 22.43 35.85 -23.01
C GLU A 116 22.16 36.79 -24.18
N THR A 117 20.95 37.38 -24.25
CA THR A 117 20.63 38.35 -25.30
C THR A 117 21.41 39.65 -25.15
N GLU A 118 21.64 40.12 -23.92
CA GLU A 118 22.46 41.31 -23.65
C GLU A 118 23.93 41.05 -24.01
N LYS A 119 24.50 39.90 -23.65
CA LYS A 119 25.86 39.52 -24.07
C LYS A 119 26.01 39.46 -25.59
N LYS A 120 25.01 38.93 -26.30
CA LYS A 120 25.01 38.90 -27.78
C LYS A 120 24.96 40.31 -28.38
N ARG A 121 24.19 41.23 -27.77
CA ARG A 121 24.16 42.65 -28.18
C ARG A 121 25.53 43.30 -27.99
N ILE A 122 26.15 43.13 -26.83
CA ILE A 122 27.49 43.68 -26.54
C ILE A 122 28.52 43.17 -27.55
N LEU A 123 28.54 41.85 -27.84
CA LEU A 123 29.43 41.27 -28.84
C LEU A 123 29.18 41.80 -30.26
N ALA A 124 27.92 41.99 -30.65
CA ALA A 124 27.58 42.57 -31.95
C ALA A 124 28.03 44.03 -32.05
N ASP A 125 27.85 44.81 -30.97
CA ASP A 125 28.32 46.18 -30.89
C ASP A 125 29.86 46.26 -30.95
N GLU A 126 30.57 45.35 -30.28
CA GLU A 126 32.02 45.23 -30.37
C GLU A 126 32.49 44.86 -31.78
N TYR A 127 31.81 43.92 -32.45
CA TYR A 127 32.13 43.53 -33.82
C TYR A 127 31.91 44.67 -34.81
N SER A 128 30.77 45.38 -34.72
CA SER A 128 30.49 46.54 -35.57
C SER A 128 31.52 47.65 -35.40
N LYS A 129 31.97 47.92 -34.16
CA LYS A 129 33.05 48.88 -33.87
C LYS A 129 34.39 48.45 -34.47
N LYS A 130 34.71 47.16 -34.46
CA LYS A 130 35.93 46.64 -35.12
C LYS A 130 35.87 46.81 -36.63
N LEU A 131 34.74 46.48 -37.25
CA LEU A 131 34.53 46.64 -38.69
C LEU A 131 34.70 48.11 -39.13
N LEU A 132 34.16 49.04 -38.33
CA LEU A 132 34.32 50.47 -38.58
C LEU A 132 35.79 50.91 -38.50
N LYS A 133 36.56 50.42 -37.52
CA LYS A 133 38.00 50.72 -37.43
C LYS A 133 38.82 50.16 -38.59
N GLU A 134 38.52 48.94 -39.05
CA GLU A 134 39.17 48.36 -40.24
C GLU A 134 38.80 49.12 -41.52
N SER A 135 37.59 49.69 -41.58
CA SER A 135 37.19 50.60 -42.64
C SER A 135 37.86 51.98 -42.54
N GLU A 136 38.15 52.48 -41.34
CA GLU A 136 38.91 53.72 -41.11
C GLU A 136 40.39 53.57 -41.53
N ASP A 137 40.98 52.39 -41.35
CA ASP A 137 42.34 52.08 -41.82
C ASP A 137 42.42 51.96 -43.36
N SER A 138 41.29 51.73 -44.04
CA SER A 138 41.17 51.81 -45.51
C SER A 138 40.61 53.16 -46.02
N ALA A 139 40.04 53.98 -45.14
CA ALA A 139 39.48 55.29 -45.41
C ALA A 139 40.43 56.46 -45.04
N LYS A 140 41.73 56.29 -45.32
CA LYS A 140 42.58 57.43 -45.74
C LYS A 140 42.25 57.92 -47.17
N ILE A 141 41.19 57.42 -47.78
CA ILE A 141 40.61 57.94 -49.02
C ILE A 141 39.09 58.03 -48.81
N ALA A 142 38.54 59.23 -48.98
CA ALA A 142 37.11 59.59 -48.96
C ALA A 142 36.50 60.00 -47.60
N GLU A 143 36.81 61.24 -47.25
CA GLU A 143 35.98 62.18 -46.49
C GLU A 143 34.56 62.32 -47.09
N VAL A 144 33.59 62.76 -46.26
CA VAL A 144 32.17 63.10 -46.60
C VAL A 144 31.26 61.85 -46.58
N ILE A 145 30.39 61.65 -45.59
CA ILE A 145 29.08 62.30 -45.43
C ILE A 145 28.62 62.24 -43.96
N GLN A 146 28.24 63.41 -43.44
CA GLN A 146 27.50 63.63 -42.19
C GLN A 146 26.06 63.09 -42.24
N SER A 147 25.46 62.98 -41.05
CA SER A 147 24.03 62.80 -40.74
C SER A 147 23.50 61.36 -40.95
N SER A 148 23.07 60.64 -39.91
CA SER A 148 21.82 60.94 -39.23
C SER A 148 21.60 60.07 -37.99
N GLN A 149 21.04 60.71 -36.95
CA GLN A 149 20.07 60.17 -35.98
C GLN A 149 20.55 59.21 -34.88
N THR A 150 20.89 59.85 -33.77
CA THR A 150 20.47 59.53 -32.40
C THR A 150 19.10 58.85 -32.32
N ILE A 151 19.08 57.58 -31.91
CA ILE A 151 17.93 56.96 -31.23
C ILE A 151 18.46 56.30 -29.95
N GLN A 152 18.51 57.07 -28.87
CA GLN A 152 18.58 56.53 -27.53
C GLN A 152 17.17 56.08 -27.15
N LYS A 153 16.91 54.77 -27.17
CA LYS A 153 15.78 54.20 -26.44
C LYS A 153 16.27 53.82 -25.05
N GLU A 154 16.02 54.71 -24.10
CA GLU A 154 15.98 54.36 -22.68
C GLU A 154 14.88 53.31 -22.47
N THR A 155 15.25 52.06 -22.26
CA THR A 155 14.36 51.09 -21.61
C THR A 155 14.69 51.13 -20.12
N LYS A 156 13.90 51.91 -19.37
CA LYS A 156 13.76 51.76 -17.93
C LYS A 156 13.49 50.28 -17.59
N PRO A 157 14.12 49.70 -16.57
CA PRO A 157 13.73 48.38 -16.08
C PRO A 157 12.41 48.52 -15.34
N GLU A 158 11.32 48.38 -16.09
CA GLU A 158 9.96 48.27 -15.57
C GLU A 158 9.89 46.96 -14.78
N SER A 159 10.10 47.11 -13.48
CA SER A 159 10.07 46.05 -12.49
C SER A 159 8.69 45.40 -12.45
N LEU A 160 8.67 44.08 -12.65
CA LEU A 160 7.80 43.11 -11.97
C LEU A 160 6.37 42.77 -12.45
N GLU A 161 5.82 43.27 -13.56
CA GLU A 161 4.38 43.04 -13.85
C GLU A 161 3.97 42.21 -15.08
N LEU A 162 4.87 41.52 -15.78
CA LEU A 162 4.44 40.64 -16.87
C LEU A 162 4.84 39.19 -16.60
N MET A 163 3.99 38.51 -15.82
CA MET A 163 3.64 37.11 -16.12
C MET A 163 3.07 37.11 -17.55
N THR A 164 3.95 37.09 -18.55
CA THR A 164 3.54 37.06 -19.95
C THR A 164 2.59 35.88 -20.15
N GLU A 165 1.62 36.01 -21.05
CA GLU A 165 0.68 34.91 -21.35
C GLU A 165 1.47 33.62 -21.68
N GLU A 166 2.57 33.77 -22.41
CA GLU A 166 3.52 32.67 -22.67
C GLU A 166 4.08 32.01 -21.41
N PHE A 167 4.38 32.77 -20.34
CA PHE A 167 4.87 32.22 -19.09
C PHE A 167 3.79 31.36 -18.42
N ILE A 168 2.56 31.86 -18.39
CA ILE A 168 1.41 31.15 -17.82
C ILE A 168 1.15 29.86 -18.61
N GLU A 169 1.21 29.92 -19.94
CA GLU A 169 1.07 28.74 -20.80
C GLU A 169 2.16 27.71 -20.55
N LYS A 170 3.44 28.13 -20.51
CA LYS A 170 4.58 27.24 -20.22
C LYS A 170 4.45 26.62 -18.84
N LYS A 171 4.08 27.40 -17.82
CA LYS A 171 3.81 26.90 -16.46
C LYS A 171 2.69 25.86 -16.48
N ASN A 172 1.56 26.17 -17.10
CA ASN A 172 0.41 25.26 -17.14
C ASN A 172 0.74 23.97 -17.90
N ALA A 173 1.51 24.05 -18.99
CA ALA A 173 2.00 22.89 -19.73
C ALA A 173 2.91 22.01 -18.85
N LEU A 174 3.88 22.60 -18.14
CA LEU A 174 4.77 21.87 -17.24
C LEU A 174 4.01 21.23 -16.08
N VAL A 175 3.08 21.95 -15.45
CA VAL A 175 2.23 21.40 -14.38
C VAL A 175 1.45 20.19 -14.90
N LYS A 176 0.84 20.28 -16.08
CA LYS A 176 0.10 19.15 -16.70
C LYS A 176 1.01 17.94 -16.97
N ILE A 177 2.23 18.17 -17.45
CA ILE A 177 3.20 17.09 -17.71
C ILE A 177 3.63 16.42 -16.39
N LEU A 178 3.86 17.21 -15.33
CA LEU A 178 4.38 16.73 -14.06
C LEU A 178 3.30 16.28 -13.06
N THR A 179 2.01 16.39 -13.40
CA THR A 179 0.92 15.99 -12.50
C THR A 179 0.91 14.47 -12.29
N VAL A 180 0.74 14.02 -11.05
CA VAL A 180 0.72 12.58 -10.67
C VAL A 180 -0.35 11.77 -11.41
N LYS A 181 -1.48 12.38 -11.81
CA LYS A 181 -2.52 11.71 -12.61
C LYS A 181 -2.00 11.15 -13.93
N ASN A 182 -1.14 11.92 -14.60
CA ASN A 182 -0.57 11.57 -15.90
C ASN A 182 0.68 10.69 -15.76
N ALA A 183 1.19 10.52 -14.53
CA ALA A 183 2.37 9.74 -14.21
C ALA A 183 2.20 8.24 -14.48
N GLY A 184 3.32 7.56 -14.69
CA GLY A 184 3.38 6.10 -14.70
C GLY A 184 3.14 5.50 -13.30
N ASP A 185 2.84 4.20 -13.25
CA ASP A 185 2.59 3.51 -11.97
C ASP A 185 3.79 3.57 -11.02
N HIS A 186 5.01 3.49 -11.56
CA HIS A 186 6.25 3.59 -10.78
C HIS A 186 6.39 4.94 -10.06
N GLU A 187 6.06 6.04 -10.76
CA GLU A 187 6.13 7.40 -10.21
C GLU A 187 5.03 7.64 -9.17
N LYS A 188 3.84 7.08 -9.38
CA LYS A 188 2.75 7.08 -8.38
C LYS A 188 3.16 6.37 -7.11
N ILE A 189 3.81 5.20 -7.24
CA ILE A 189 4.35 4.45 -6.10
C ILE A 189 5.40 5.28 -5.36
N ASN A 190 6.34 5.92 -6.07
CA ASN A 190 7.38 6.74 -5.44
C ASN A 190 6.79 7.94 -4.69
N THR A 191 5.85 8.65 -5.31
CA THR A 191 5.13 9.76 -4.68
C THR A 191 4.37 9.30 -3.43
N ALA A 192 3.73 8.13 -3.50
CA ALA A 192 3.05 7.53 -2.36
C ALA A 192 4.02 7.11 -1.24
N ILE A 193 5.22 6.62 -1.58
CA ILE A 193 6.26 6.28 -0.62
C ILE A 193 6.78 7.55 0.07
N GLU A 194 6.99 8.64 -0.68
CA GLU A 194 7.38 9.93 -0.09
C GLU A 194 6.31 10.47 0.85
N PHE A 195 5.04 10.35 0.49
CA PHE A 195 3.92 10.70 1.37
C PHE A 195 3.94 9.87 2.66
N ALA A 196 4.10 8.55 2.54
CA ALA A 196 4.24 7.67 3.70
C ALA A 196 5.47 8.02 4.53
N ARG A 197 6.57 8.42 3.91
CA ARG A 197 7.77 8.85 4.63
C ARG A 197 7.52 10.05 5.52
N LYS A 198 6.87 11.08 4.98
CA LYS A 198 6.50 12.29 5.74
C LYS A 198 5.59 11.97 6.93
N GLU A 199 4.71 10.98 6.78
CA GLU A 199 3.75 10.57 7.82
C GLU A 199 4.33 9.65 8.90
N PHE A 200 5.29 8.78 8.56
CA PHE A 200 5.82 7.75 9.48
C PHE A 200 7.22 8.03 10.03
N GLN A 201 7.91 9.08 9.56
CA GLN A 201 9.19 9.49 10.11
C GLN A 201 9.02 10.03 11.54
N GLU A 202 9.87 9.60 12.47
CA GLU A 202 9.92 10.17 13.82
C GLU A 202 10.71 11.50 13.83
N ASN A 203 11.77 11.56 13.01
CA ASN A 203 12.65 12.71 12.85
C ASN A 203 12.86 13.01 11.36
N GLU A 204 13.19 14.25 11.00
CA GLU A 204 13.44 14.64 9.60
C GLU A 204 14.59 13.86 8.94
N ARG A 205 15.56 13.43 9.75
CA ARG A 205 16.72 12.62 9.31
C ARG A 205 16.44 11.12 9.32
N ASP A 206 15.23 10.69 9.68
CA ASP A 206 14.89 9.28 9.67
C ASP A 206 14.73 8.77 8.23
N VAL A 207 15.43 7.68 7.94
CA VAL A 207 15.46 7.03 6.62
C VAL A 207 15.05 5.57 6.73
N SER A 208 15.21 4.95 7.91
CA SER A 208 15.20 3.49 8.00
C SER A 208 14.60 2.91 9.28
N SER A 209 13.87 3.71 10.06
CA SER A 209 13.12 3.20 11.21
C SER A 209 12.18 2.05 10.82
N PRO A 210 11.94 1.08 11.73
CA PRO A 210 11.03 -0.03 11.44
C PRO A 210 9.60 0.44 11.17
N VAL A 211 9.16 1.52 11.82
CA VAL A 211 7.87 2.19 11.63
C VAL A 211 7.75 2.70 10.19
N LEU A 212 8.75 3.47 9.72
CA LEU A 212 8.82 3.99 8.36
C LEU A 212 8.84 2.87 7.31
N LYS A 213 9.63 1.81 7.54
CA LYS A 213 9.70 0.65 6.65
C LYS A 213 8.36 -0.08 6.57
N ALA A 214 7.64 -0.23 7.68
CA ALA A 214 6.31 -0.84 7.70
C ALA A 214 5.28 -0.01 6.92
N GLY A 215 5.32 1.32 7.05
CA GLY A 215 4.51 2.25 6.24
C GLY A 215 4.84 2.14 4.74
N THR A 216 6.12 2.12 4.39
CA THR A 216 6.59 1.95 3.00
C THR A 216 6.17 0.62 2.39
N HIS A 217 6.28 -0.48 3.15
CA HIS A 217 5.80 -1.79 2.70
C HIS A 217 4.28 -1.80 2.51
N THR A 218 3.53 -1.10 3.36
CA THR A 218 2.07 -0.97 3.21
C THR A 218 1.72 -0.32 1.88
N VAL A 219 2.35 0.80 1.51
CA VAL A 219 2.13 1.44 0.21
C VAL A 219 2.40 0.46 -0.94
N ARG A 220 3.54 -0.23 -0.92
CA ARG A 220 3.88 -1.22 -1.96
C ARG A 220 2.87 -2.37 -2.03
N ILE A 221 2.41 -2.86 -0.89
CA ILE A 221 1.40 -3.91 -0.79
C ILE A 221 0.08 -3.45 -1.42
N LEU A 222 -0.35 -2.20 -1.20
CA LEU A 222 -1.59 -1.67 -1.79
C LEU A 222 -1.54 -1.68 -3.32
N PHE A 223 -0.49 -1.09 -3.91
CA PHE A 223 -0.34 -1.07 -5.37
C PHE A 223 -0.16 -2.47 -5.98
N LEU A 224 0.61 -3.33 -5.31
CA LEU A 224 0.81 -4.70 -5.78
C LEU A 224 -0.46 -5.54 -5.66
N ALA A 225 -1.26 -5.33 -4.61
CA ALA A 225 -2.56 -5.96 -4.46
C ALA A 225 -3.54 -5.51 -5.54
N GLU A 226 -3.59 -4.21 -5.87
CA GLU A 226 -4.40 -3.71 -7.00
C GLU A 226 -3.96 -4.33 -8.34
N HIS A 227 -2.66 -4.46 -8.57
CA HIS A 227 -2.13 -5.13 -9.75
C HIS A 227 -2.54 -6.61 -9.79
N CYS A 228 -2.41 -7.33 -8.68
CA CYS A 228 -2.82 -8.73 -8.55
C CYS A 228 -4.34 -8.91 -8.76
N LYS A 229 -5.16 -7.96 -8.31
CA LYS A 229 -6.62 -7.97 -8.56
C LYS A 229 -6.94 -7.83 -10.05
N LYS A 230 -6.20 -6.97 -10.77
CA LYS A 230 -6.35 -6.80 -12.22
C LYS A 230 -5.78 -7.98 -13.01
N ASN A 231 -4.72 -8.61 -12.52
CA ASN A 231 -3.97 -9.67 -13.20
C ASN A 231 -3.91 -10.96 -12.35
N PRO A 232 -5.03 -11.71 -12.22
CA PRO A 232 -5.10 -12.89 -11.37
C PRO A 232 -4.19 -14.05 -11.84
N SER A 233 -3.74 -14.03 -13.09
CA SER A 233 -2.87 -15.05 -13.66
C SER A 233 -1.38 -14.88 -13.31
N ASP A 234 -0.95 -13.70 -12.84
CA ASP A 234 0.46 -13.42 -12.54
C ASP A 234 0.90 -13.95 -11.17
N LYS A 235 1.21 -15.25 -11.14
CA LYS A 235 1.70 -15.95 -9.94
C LYS A 235 2.99 -15.38 -9.36
N LYS A 236 3.84 -14.73 -10.16
CA LYS A 236 5.10 -14.15 -9.66
C LYS A 236 4.80 -12.94 -8.78
N LYS A 237 3.85 -12.11 -9.19
CA LYS A 237 3.39 -10.94 -8.42
C LYS A 237 2.67 -11.34 -7.14
N PHE A 238 1.89 -12.42 -7.13
CA PHE A 238 1.35 -12.99 -5.89
C PHE A 238 2.43 -13.43 -4.91
N LYS A 239 3.50 -14.07 -5.40
CA LYS A 239 4.63 -14.48 -4.55
C LYS A 239 5.34 -13.26 -3.96
N GLU A 240 5.57 -12.23 -4.77
CA GLU A 240 6.14 -10.95 -4.34
C GLU A 240 5.26 -10.28 -3.27
N LEU A 241 3.94 -10.27 -3.47
CA LEU A 241 2.96 -9.74 -2.52
C LEU A 241 3.03 -10.48 -1.18
N ASN A 242 3.01 -11.82 -1.22
CA ASN A 242 3.13 -12.63 -0.02
C ASN A 242 4.46 -12.39 0.72
N GLN A 243 5.56 -12.23 0.00
CA GLN A 243 6.86 -11.91 0.59
C GLN A 243 6.85 -10.52 1.26
N LEU A 244 6.29 -9.50 0.62
CA LEU A 244 6.20 -8.16 1.19
C LEU A 244 5.35 -8.12 2.47
N VAL A 245 4.21 -8.83 2.50
CA VAL A 245 3.37 -8.93 3.70
C VAL A 245 4.13 -9.60 4.84
N GLN A 246 4.85 -10.70 4.55
CA GLN A 246 5.68 -11.38 5.55
C GLN A 246 6.84 -10.51 6.05
N MET A 247 7.48 -9.72 5.17
CA MET A 247 8.51 -8.76 5.57
C MET A 247 7.95 -7.69 6.51
N ARG A 248 6.77 -7.13 6.18
CA ARG A 248 6.06 -6.18 7.05
C ARG A 248 5.72 -6.79 8.41
N GLN A 249 5.17 -8.01 8.45
CA GLN A 249 4.86 -8.70 9.70
C GLN A 249 6.10 -8.92 10.56
N ARG A 250 7.24 -9.35 9.99
CA ARG A 250 8.50 -9.52 10.73
C ARG A 250 9.00 -8.20 11.33
N LEU A 251 8.94 -7.11 10.56
CA LEU A 251 9.31 -5.78 11.07
C LEU A 251 8.44 -5.36 12.24
N LEU A 252 7.11 -5.56 12.13
CA LEU A 252 6.17 -5.21 13.18
C LEU A 252 6.34 -6.10 14.43
N LYS A 253 6.58 -7.42 14.27
CA LYS A 253 6.92 -8.32 15.39
C LYS A 253 8.16 -7.87 16.13
N ASN A 254 9.22 -7.53 15.39
CA ASN A 254 10.45 -7.02 15.98
C ASN A 254 10.22 -5.68 16.68
N LEU A 255 9.42 -4.80 16.07
CA LEU A 255 9.09 -3.50 16.63
C LEU A 255 8.33 -3.63 17.96
N LYS A 256 7.41 -4.60 18.10
CA LYS A 256 6.72 -4.86 19.38
C LYS A 256 7.67 -5.19 20.52
N VAL A 257 8.77 -5.90 20.21
CA VAL A 257 9.80 -6.26 21.21
C VAL A 257 10.68 -5.05 21.56
N THR A 258 11.07 -4.23 20.57
CA THR A 258 12.02 -3.13 20.77
C THR A 258 11.38 -1.83 21.23
N ASN A 259 10.23 -1.45 20.65
CA ASN A 259 9.48 -0.24 20.95
C ASN A 259 7.97 -0.52 20.79
N PRO A 260 7.28 -0.96 21.87
CA PRO A 260 5.87 -1.29 21.81
C PRO A 260 4.97 -0.09 21.51
N GLU A 261 5.36 1.13 21.91
CA GLU A 261 4.59 2.34 21.61
C GLU A 261 4.60 2.65 20.11
N GLY A 262 5.79 2.61 19.50
CA GLY A 262 5.95 2.75 18.05
C GLY A 262 5.23 1.65 17.27
N TYR A 263 5.16 0.43 17.82
CA TYR A 263 4.37 -0.67 17.28
C TYR A 263 2.88 -0.32 17.21
N PHE A 264 2.25 0.02 18.34
CA PHE A 264 0.82 0.35 18.38
C PHE A 264 0.49 1.59 17.53
N PHE A 265 1.37 2.60 17.51
CA PHE A 265 1.25 3.74 16.60
C PHE A 265 1.21 3.30 15.13
N ALA A 266 2.16 2.47 14.70
CA ALA A 266 2.27 2.02 13.32
C ALA A 266 1.04 1.23 12.88
N ILE A 267 0.58 0.29 13.70
CA ILE A 267 -0.57 -0.58 13.38
C ILE A 267 -1.85 0.24 13.33
N THR A 268 -2.07 1.14 14.29
CA THR A 268 -3.26 2.01 14.32
C THR A 268 -3.31 2.90 13.08
N LYS A 269 -2.16 3.43 12.67
CA LYS A 269 -2.06 4.31 11.50
C LYS A 269 -2.24 3.56 10.18
N ILE A 270 -1.65 2.37 10.06
CA ILE A 270 -1.81 1.49 8.88
C ILE A 270 -3.23 0.88 8.84
N GLY A 271 -3.84 0.67 10.01
CA GLY A 271 -5.11 -0.01 10.23
C GLY A 271 -5.00 -1.52 10.20
N LEU A 272 -4.03 -2.08 10.94
CA LEU A 272 -3.93 -3.51 11.18
C LEU A 272 -4.46 -3.86 12.59
N THR A 273 -4.58 -5.14 12.92
CA THR A 273 -4.78 -5.61 14.31
C THR A 273 -3.54 -6.36 14.81
N ASP A 274 -3.38 -6.46 16.12
CA ASP A 274 -2.26 -7.20 16.74
C ASP A 274 -2.26 -8.67 16.27
N GLU A 275 -3.45 -9.27 16.19
CA GLU A 275 -3.65 -10.64 15.71
C GLU A 275 -3.20 -10.84 14.26
N ALA A 276 -3.57 -9.92 13.37
CA ALA A 276 -3.18 -9.99 11.94
C ALA A 276 -1.66 -9.92 11.75
N VAL A 277 -0.93 -9.30 12.69
CA VAL A 277 0.53 -9.27 12.68
C VAL A 277 1.12 -10.57 13.22
N HIS A 278 0.57 -11.12 14.30
CA HIS A 278 1.15 -12.26 15.01
C HIS A 278 0.84 -13.60 14.35
N LYS A 279 -0.38 -13.76 13.85
CA LYS A 279 -0.85 -14.96 13.18
C LYS A 279 0.01 -15.26 11.95
N GLU A 280 0.33 -16.54 11.77
CA GLU A 280 1.02 -16.98 10.58
C GLU A 280 0.16 -16.73 9.36
N PHE A 281 0.76 -16.13 8.33
CA PHE A 281 0.04 -15.71 7.15
C PHE A 281 0.65 -16.29 5.87
N HIS A 282 -0.23 -16.86 5.07
CA HIS A 282 0.02 -17.26 3.71
C HIS A 282 -1.11 -16.76 2.82
N LEU A 283 -0.73 -16.20 1.67
CA LEU A 283 -1.64 -15.78 0.62
C LEU A 283 -2.23 -16.99 -0.12
N SER A 284 -3.07 -17.75 0.58
CA SER A 284 -3.69 -19.00 0.12
C SER A 284 -5.06 -18.76 -0.52
N ASP A 285 -5.56 -19.74 -1.27
CA ASP A 285 -6.92 -19.69 -1.84
C ASP A 285 -8.00 -19.55 -0.76
N GLN A 286 -7.76 -20.08 0.45
CA GLN A 286 -8.66 -19.94 1.59
C GLN A 286 -8.76 -18.47 2.01
N TYR A 287 -7.62 -17.78 2.11
CA TYR A 287 -7.57 -16.35 2.38
C TYR A 287 -8.32 -15.56 1.28
N MET A 288 -8.06 -15.86 0.01
CA MET A 288 -8.71 -15.15 -1.10
C MET A 288 -10.23 -15.27 -1.06
N GLN A 289 -10.74 -16.46 -0.69
CA GLN A 289 -12.16 -16.70 -0.52
C GLN A 289 -12.72 -15.96 0.71
N GLN A 290 -12.03 -16.05 1.85
CA GLN A 290 -12.46 -15.44 3.12
C GLN A 290 -12.62 -13.93 3.00
N PHE A 291 -11.62 -13.25 2.43
CA PHE A 291 -11.61 -11.79 2.29
C PHE A 291 -12.16 -11.32 0.94
N LYS A 292 -12.73 -12.23 0.12
CA LYS A 292 -13.28 -11.94 -1.21
C LYS A 292 -12.32 -11.07 -2.04
N PHE A 293 -11.04 -11.46 -2.08
CA PHE A 293 -9.95 -10.62 -2.60
C PHE A 293 -10.19 -10.14 -4.04
N PHE A 294 -10.77 -10.99 -4.89
CA PHE A 294 -11.12 -10.67 -6.28
C PHE A 294 -12.58 -10.20 -6.47
N GLY A 295 -13.35 -10.08 -5.39
CA GLY A 295 -14.77 -9.78 -5.40
C GLY A 295 -15.66 -10.98 -5.05
N PRO A 296 -17.00 -10.84 -5.19
CA PRO A 296 -17.96 -11.87 -4.80
C PRO A 296 -17.86 -13.15 -5.63
N GLU A 297 -17.36 -13.05 -6.87
CA GLU A 297 -17.20 -14.17 -7.81
C GLU A 297 -15.86 -14.89 -7.68
N THR A 298 -15.11 -14.64 -6.61
CA THR A 298 -13.80 -15.28 -6.38
C THR A 298 -13.93 -16.80 -6.44
N GLN A 299 -13.05 -17.46 -7.20
CA GLN A 299 -13.04 -18.91 -7.33
C GLN A 299 -12.98 -19.56 -5.94
N THR A 300 -14.03 -20.31 -5.60
CA THR A 300 -14.12 -20.98 -4.31
C THR A 300 -13.02 -22.01 -4.18
N TYR A 301 -12.30 -22.00 -3.06
CA TYR A 301 -11.38 -23.06 -2.72
C TYR A 301 -12.11 -24.42 -2.79
N LYS A 302 -11.57 -25.34 -3.59
CA LYS A 302 -12.15 -26.69 -3.71
C LYS A 302 -11.84 -27.47 -2.44
N GLN A 303 -12.80 -27.44 -1.51
CA GLN A 303 -12.73 -28.23 -0.27
C GLN A 303 -12.52 -29.71 -0.56
N THR A 304 -11.66 -30.35 0.23
CA THR A 304 -11.41 -31.78 0.17
C THR A 304 -12.65 -32.58 0.59
N ARG A 305 -12.73 -33.86 0.20
CA ARG A 305 -13.85 -34.73 0.60
C ARG A 305 -14.00 -34.84 2.13
N SER A 306 -12.89 -34.83 2.86
CA SER A 306 -12.86 -34.85 4.32
C SER A 306 -13.38 -33.56 4.94
N GLU A 307 -13.03 -32.40 4.38
CA GLU A 307 -13.53 -31.10 4.85
C GLU A 307 -15.02 -30.97 4.60
N LYS A 308 -15.51 -31.36 3.41
CA LYS A 308 -16.95 -31.39 3.11
C LYS A 308 -17.71 -32.27 4.10
N ARG A 309 -17.18 -33.45 4.42
CA ARG A 309 -17.75 -34.35 5.45
C ARG A 309 -17.74 -33.71 6.83
N LEU A 310 -16.68 -33.00 7.20
CA LEU A 310 -16.58 -32.31 8.49
C LEU A 310 -17.57 -31.14 8.57
N ALA A 311 -17.63 -30.30 7.55
CA ALA A 311 -18.60 -29.21 7.44
C ALA A 311 -20.04 -29.74 7.49
N PHE A 312 -20.31 -30.87 6.83
CA PHE A 312 -21.61 -31.54 6.91
C PHE A 312 -21.92 -32.03 8.34
N LYS A 313 -20.94 -32.63 9.04
CA LYS A 313 -21.10 -33.02 10.46
C LYS A 313 -21.36 -31.80 11.34
N HIS A 314 -20.62 -30.71 11.16
CA HIS A 314 -20.85 -29.47 11.90
C HIS A 314 -22.27 -28.95 11.64
N ARG A 315 -22.72 -28.94 10.38
CA ARG A 315 -24.09 -28.55 10.01
C ARG A 315 -25.16 -29.42 10.70
N LEU A 316 -24.93 -30.73 10.82
CA LEU A 316 -25.82 -31.60 11.58
C LEU A 316 -25.83 -31.28 13.08
N LEU A 317 -24.67 -30.94 13.67
CA LEU A 317 -24.59 -30.51 15.06
C LEU A 317 -25.33 -29.18 15.29
N PHE A 318 -25.16 -28.21 14.39
CA PHE A 318 -25.90 -26.95 14.42
C PHE A 318 -27.42 -27.17 14.36
N ALA A 319 -27.88 -28.10 13.52
CA ALA A 319 -29.31 -28.43 13.41
C ALA A 319 -29.86 -29.17 14.64
N ARG A 320 -29.01 -29.90 15.37
CA ARG A 320 -29.40 -30.65 16.57
C ARG A 320 -29.62 -29.75 17.79
N TYR A 321 -28.83 -28.69 17.95
CA TYR A 321 -28.88 -27.79 19.13
C TYR A 321 -29.14 -26.33 18.73
N PRO A 322 -30.28 -26.00 18.11
CA PRO A 322 -30.52 -24.65 17.57
C PRO A 322 -30.55 -23.56 18.66
N GLU A 323 -31.14 -23.85 19.83
CA GLU A 323 -31.24 -22.89 20.93
C GLU A 323 -29.87 -22.54 21.52
N TYR A 324 -29.02 -23.54 21.72
CA TYR A 324 -27.68 -23.35 22.23
C TYR A 324 -26.79 -22.57 21.24
N VAL A 325 -26.95 -22.83 19.94
CA VAL A 325 -26.27 -22.07 18.89
C VAL A 325 -26.69 -20.60 18.93
N GLN A 326 -27.99 -20.29 19.10
CA GLN A 326 -28.45 -18.91 19.24
C GLN A 326 -27.89 -18.21 20.48
N GLN A 327 -27.75 -18.93 21.60
CA GLN A 327 -27.11 -18.41 22.81
C GLN A 327 -25.65 -18.06 22.53
N LEU A 328 -24.88 -18.98 21.93
CA LEU A 328 -23.49 -18.73 21.56
C LEU A 328 -23.35 -17.59 20.53
N GLN A 329 -24.25 -17.48 19.56
CA GLN A 329 -24.24 -16.36 18.60
C GLN A 329 -24.42 -15.00 19.29
N LYS A 330 -25.29 -14.92 20.31
CA LYS A 330 -25.47 -13.71 21.12
C LYS A 330 -24.25 -13.43 21.99
N GLU A 331 -23.67 -14.46 22.59
CA GLU A 331 -22.48 -14.37 23.45
C GLU A 331 -21.26 -13.86 22.66
N TYR A 332 -20.99 -14.45 21.49
CA TYR A 332 -19.83 -14.12 20.64
C TYR A 332 -20.12 -13.03 19.59
N LYS A 333 -21.34 -12.48 19.53
CA LYS A 333 -21.77 -11.46 18.55
C LYS A 333 -21.51 -11.86 17.10
N VAL A 334 -21.72 -13.13 16.77
CA VAL A 334 -21.53 -13.65 15.40
C VAL A 334 -22.86 -13.59 14.64
N GLU A 335 -22.95 -12.68 13.68
CA GLU A 335 -24.10 -12.57 12.77
C GLU A 335 -24.13 -13.71 11.75
N ASP A 336 -25.33 -14.21 11.43
CA ASP A 336 -25.65 -15.14 10.34
C ASP A 336 -24.60 -16.25 10.06
N LEU A 337 -24.78 -17.41 10.70
CA LEU A 337 -24.06 -18.62 10.29
C LEU A 337 -24.67 -19.13 8.97
N ASP A 338 -23.95 -18.94 7.86
CA ASP A 338 -24.27 -19.45 6.50
C ASP A 338 -24.53 -20.98 6.39
N PHE A 339 -24.45 -21.71 7.49
CA PHE A 339 -24.67 -23.16 7.55
C PHE A 339 -26.14 -23.56 7.69
N ILE A 340 -27.00 -22.66 8.17
CA ILE A 340 -28.44 -22.92 8.25
C ILE A 340 -29.04 -22.43 6.93
N PRO A 341 -29.57 -23.31 6.06
CA PRO A 341 -30.32 -22.85 4.91
C PRO A 341 -31.46 -22.00 5.45
N LYS A 342 -31.48 -20.70 5.13
CA LYS A 342 -32.63 -19.84 5.43
C LYS A 342 -33.82 -20.57 4.85
N ARG A 343 -34.74 -21.06 5.68
CA ARG A 343 -36.03 -21.56 5.19
C ARG A 343 -36.64 -20.35 4.51
N HIS A 344 -36.53 -20.29 3.18
CA HIS A 344 -37.30 -19.33 2.43
C HIS A 344 -38.73 -19.69 2.76
N ASN A 345 -39.40 -18.80 3.50
CA ASN A 345 -40.84 -18.87 3.62
C ASN A 345 -41.33 -18.69 2.18
N VAL A 346 -41.61 -19.82 1.54
CA VAL A 346 -42.34 -19.86 0.27
C VAL A 346 -43.68 -19.23 0.62
N LYS A 347 -43.81 -17.95 0.29
CA LYS A 347 -45.08 -17.22 0.37
C LYS A 347 -45.93 -17.62 -0.83
#